data_AF-A0AAW8BF73-F1
#
_entry.id   AF-A0AAW8BF73-F1
#
_cell.length_a   1.000
_cell.length_b   1.000
_cell.length_c   1.000
_cell.angle_alpha   90.00
_cell.angle_beta   90.00
_cell.angle_gamma   90.00
#
_symmetry.space_group_name_H-M   'P 1'
#
loop_
_entity.id
_entity.type
_entity.pdbx_description
1 polymer ?
#
loop_
_entity_poly.entity_id
_entity_poly.type
_entity_poly.pdbx_seq_one_letter_code
_entity_poly.pdbx_strand_id
1 'polypeptide(L)'
;MNNKLFYYVACVFLFIKGCGAFLDVVQIKSNGIINDASESLPYKIGLVTGMILQVVIYFGLTKFIFQKFIMTKSLKELNSIEKI
;
A
#
# COMPACT_ATOMS: atom_id res chain seq x y z
N MET A 1 1.90 -24.05 -6.72
CA MET A 1 1.82 -22.65 -7.18
C MET A 1 3.18 -22.01 -6.99
N ASN A 2 3.75 -21.35 -8.00
CA ASN A 2 5.11 -20.82 -7.93
C ASN A 2 5.12 -19.64 -6.92
N ASN A 3 5.68 -19.82 -5.72
CA ASN A 3 5.61 -18.84 -4.63
C ASN A 3 6.05 -17.43 -5.07
N LYS A 4 6.95 -17.33 -6.06
CA LYS A 4 7.40 -16.06 -6.66
C LYS A 4 6.23 -15.32 -7.34
N LEU A 5 5.44 -16.03 -8.15
CA LEU A 5 4.26 -15.47 -8.83
C LEU A 5 3.23 -14.96 -7.82
N PHE A 6 3.00 -15.72 -6.74
CA PHE A 6 2.08 -15.33 -5.68
C PHE A 6 2.48 -14.00 -5.02
N TYR A 7 3.76 -13.83 -4.65
CA TYR A 7 4.23 -12.56 -4.06
C TYR A 7 4.17 -11.40 -5.05
N TYR A 8 4.43 -11.63 -6.34
CA TYR A 8 4.26 -10.61 -7.38
C TYR A 8 2.80 -10.16 -7.51
N VAL A 9 1.87 -11.11 -7.61
CA VAL A 9 0.43 -10.81 -7.67
C VAL A 9 -0.03 -10.07 -6.42
N ALA A 10 0.45 -10.49 -5.23
CA ALA A 10 0.15 -9.80 -3.98
C ALA A 10 0.69 -8.35 -3.95
N CYS A 11 1.92 -8.11 -4.42
CA CYS A 11 2.48 -6.76 -4.55
C CYS A 11 1.64 -5.89 -5.49
N VAL A 12 1.28 -6.39 -6.67
CA VAL A 12 0.46 -5.65 -7.64
C VAL A 12 -0.92 -5.34 -7.07
N PHE A 13 -1.55 -6.31 -6.42
CA PHE A 13 -2.84 -6.11 -5.78
C PHE A 13 -2.80 -5.04 -4.68
N LEU A 14 -1.81 -5.12 -3.78
CA LEU A 14 -1.63 -4.13 -2.72
C LEU A 14 -1.30 -2.74 -3.27
N PHE A 15 -0.53 -2.67 -4.36
CA PHE A 15 -0.23 -1.41 -5.04
C PHE A 15 -1.49 -0.77 -5.63
N ILE A 16 -2.33 -1.54 -6.33
CA ILE A 16 -3.60 -1.04 -6.88
C ILE A 16 -4.51 -0.55 -5.74
N LYS A 17 -4.62 -1.31 -4.64
CA LYS A 17 -5.41 -0.90 -3.47
C LYS A 17 -4.86 0.37 -2.81
N GLY A 18 -3.53 0.48 -2.69
CA GLY A 18 -2.86 1.68 -2.19
C GLY A 18 -3.10 2.90 -3.06
N CYS A 19 -3.04 2.76 -4.39
CA CYS A 19 -3.37 3.81 -5.34
C CYS A 19 -4.84 4.25 -5.23
N GLY A 20 -5.78 3.30 -5.08
CA GLY A 20 -7.18 3.62 -4.84
C GLY A 20 -7.39 4.44 -3.56
N ALA A 21 -6.84 3.98 -2.44
CA ALA A 21 -6.90 4.71 -1.18
C ALA A 21 -6.23 6.10 -1.27
N PHE A 22 -5.15 6.23 -2.05
CA PHE A 22 -4.50 7.51 -2.28
C PHE A 22 -5.37 8.47 -3.08
N LEU A 23 -6.07 7.98 -4.11
CA LEU A 23 -7.03 8.79 -4.85
C LEU A 23 -8.17 9.26 -3.96
N ASP A 24 -8.67 8.42 -3.06
CA ASP A 24 -9.69 8.79 -2.08
C ASP A 24 -9.20 9.92 -1.14
N VAL A 25 -7.93 9.88 -0.74
CA VAL A 25 -7.30 10.96 0.04
C VAL A 25 -7.13 12.23 -0.78
N VAL A 26 -6.72 12.15 -2.05
CA VAL A 26 -6.56 13.33 -2.92
C VAL A 26 -7.92 13.99 -3.20
N GLN A 27 -8.97 13.19 -3.34
CA GLN A 27 -10.33 13.64 -3.58
C GLN A 27 -11.12 13.90 -2.29
N ILE A 28 -10.46 13.92 -1.13
CA ILE A 28 -11.11 14.07 0.18
C ILE A 28 -11.90 15.38 0.32
N LYS A 29 -11.53 16.42 -0.43
CA LYS A 29 -12.27 17.69 -0.49
C LYS A 29 -13.68 17.52 -1.09
N SER A 30 -13.88 16.54 -1.96
CA SER A 30 -15.18 16.19 -2.52
C SER A 30 -15.99 15.26 -1.61
N ASN A 31 -15.44 14.85 -0.47
CA ASN A 31 -16.10 13.92 0.44
C ASN A 31 -17.20 14.63 1.23
N GLY A 32 -18.44 14.15 1.10
CA GLY A 32 -19.62 14.75 1.72
C GLY A 32 -19.47 14.91 3.24
N ILE A 33 -18.82 13.96 3.90
CA ILE A 33 -18.62 13.95 5.36
C ILE A 33 -17.69 15.09 5.83
N ILE A 34 -16.67 15.45 5.05
CA ILE A 34 -15.73 16.52 5.42
C ILE A 34 -16.44 17.88 5.33
N ASN A 35 -17.32 18.04 4.34
CA ASN A 35 -18.06 19.27 4.09
C ASN A 35 -19.34 19.38 4.94
N ASP A 36 -19.79 18.30 5.56
CA ASP A 36 -21.01 18.30 6.37
C ASP A 36 -20.79 19.05 7.69
N ALA A 37 -21.54 20.13 7.92
CA ALA A 37 -21.45 20.93 9.12
C ALA A 37 -22.05 20.24 10.36
N SER A 38 -22.90 19.21 10.21
CA SER A 38 -23.42 18.45 11.36
C SER A 38 -22.41 17.46 11.94
N GLU A 39 -21.37 17.15 11.19
CA GLU A 39 -20.34 16.21 11.62
C GLU A 39 -19.30 16.86 12.53
N SER A 40 -18.98 16.18 13.63
CA SER A 40 -18.05 16.70 14.63
C SER A 40 -16.61 16.80 14.09
N LEU A 41 -15.87 17.83 14.50
CA LEU A 41 -14.47 18.01 14.12
C LEU A 41 -13.58 16.77 14.43
N PRO A 42 -13.71 16.11 15.60
CA PRO A 42 -12.95 14.90 15.88
C PRO A 42 -13.24 13.74 14.92
N TYR A 43 -14.50 13.59 14.50
CA TYR A 43 -14.89 12.56 13.54
C TYR A 43 -14.24 12.79 12.18
N LYS A 44 -14.26 14.04 11.68
CA LYS A 44 -13.61 14.41 10.42
C LYS A 44 -12.11 14.15 10.46
N ILE A 45 -11.43 14.52 11.56
CA ILE A 45 -10.01 14.24 11.75
C ILE A 45 -9.76 12.74 11.74
N GLY A 46 -10.55 11.96 12.49
CA GLY A 46 -10.44 10.50 12.53
C GLY A 46 -10.59 9.86 11.15
N LEU A 47 -11.52 10.35 10.34
CA LEU A 47 -11.72 9.89 8.97
C LEU A 47 -10.50 10.18 8.08
N VAL A 48 -9.99 11.41 8.09
CA VAL A 48 -8.78 11.79 7.33
C VAL A 48 -7.59 10.94 7.76
N THR A 49 -7.36 10.80 9.08
CA THR A 49 -6.27 9.99 9.63
C THR A 49 -6.41 8.53 9.22
N GLY A 50 -7.62 7.96 9.25
CA GLY A 50 -7.89 6.59 8.82
C GLY A 50 -7.56 6.35 7.34
N MET A 51 -7.95 7.28 6.47
CA MET A 51 -7.65 7.19 5.03
C MET A 51 -6.14 7.26 4.77
N ILE A 52 -5.43 8.19 5.43
CA ILE A 52 -3.96 8.28 5.33
C ILE A 52 -3.31 6.99 5.85
N LEU A 53 -3.78 6.44 6.97
CA LEU A 53 -3.24 5.21 7.54
C LEU A 53 -3.41 4.03 6.59
N GLN A 54 -4.55 3.90 5.91
CA GLN A 54 -4.74 2.87 4.88
C GLN A 54 -3.72 2.96 3.76
N VAL A 55 -3.47 4.17 3.25
CA VAL A 55 -2.43 4.41 2.22
C VAL A 55 -1.07 3.94 2.72
N VAL A 56 -0.67 4.34 3.93
CA VAL A 56 0.61 3.95 4.54
C VAL A 56 0.72 2.43 4.69
N ILE A 57 -0.35 1.76 5.13
CA ILE A 57 -0.35 0.31 5.30
C ILE A 57 -0.19 -0.39 3.94
N TYR A 58 -0.95 -0.02 2.92
CA TYR A 58 -0.87 -0.66 1.60
C TYR A 58 0.50 -0.51 0.94
N PHE A 59 1.05 0.70 0.91
CA PHE A 59 2.38 0.93 0.34
C PHE A 59 3.49 0.34 1.21
N GLY A 60 3.33 0.37 2.54
CA GLY A 60 4.26 -0.26 3.49
C GLY A 60 4.35 -1.78 3.30
N LEU A 61 3.20 -2.46 3.18
CA LEU A 61 3.14 -3.90 2.90
C LEU A 61 3.70 -4.22 1.51
N THR A 62 3.39 -3.40 0.50
CA THR A 62 3.95 -3.56 -0.85
C THR A 62 5.47 -3.52 -0.82
N LYS A 63 6.04 -2.49 -0.16
CA LYS A 63 7.50 -2.35 0.00
C LYS A 63 8.10 -3.52 0.77
N PHE A 64 7.45 -3.95 1.86
CA PHE A 64 7.92 -5.08 2.66
C PHE A 64 8.00 -6.36 1.83
N ILE A 65 6.94 -6.69 1.08
CA ILE A 65 6.90 -7.90 0.25
C ILE A 65 7.97 -7.81 -0.85
N PHE A 66 8.06 -6.67 -1.52
CA PHE A 66 9.02 -6.46 -2.60
C PHE A 66 10.47 -6.60 -2.10
N GLN A 67 10.83 -5.95 -0.99
CA GLN A 67 12.20 -6.02 -0.45
C GLN A 67 12.53 -7.42 0.10
N LYS A 68 11.69 -7.98 0.97
CA LYS A 68 11.97 -9.25 1.65
C LYS A 68 11.89 -10.47 0.74
N PHE A 69 10.96 -10.50 -0.21
CA PHE A 69 10.67 -11.73 -0.95
C PHE A 69 11.10 -11.68 -2.41
N ILE A 70 11.05 -10.50 -3.05
CA ILE A 70 11.43 -10.36 -4.46
C ILE A 70 12.92 -10.00 -4.56
N MET A 71 13.34 -8.90 -3.95
CA MET A 71 14.70 -8.37 -4.07
C MET A 71 15.76 -9.19 -3.31
N THR A 72 15.46 -9.66 -2.10
CA THR A 72 16.38 -10.52 -1.34
C THR A 72 16.61 -11.86 -2.05
N LYS A 73 15.58 -12.37 -2.73
CA LYS A 73 15.68 -13.63 -3.47
C LYS A 73 16.46 -13.47 -4.77
N SER A 74 16.26 -12.36 -5.51
CA SER A 74 17.03 -12.08 -6.72
C SER A 74 18.53 -11.87 -6.44
N LEU A 75 18.87 -11.19 -5.34
CA LEU A 75 20.28 -11.01 -4.92
C LEU A 75 20.96 -12.33 -4.53
N LYS A 76 20.23 -13.24 -3.85
CA LYS A 76 20.75 -14.57 -3.54
C LYS A 76 20.96 -15.43 -4.80
N GLU A 77 20.05 -15.35 -5.77
CA GLU A 77 20.21 -16.01 -7.07
C GLU A 77 21.44 -15.48 -7.82
N LEU A 78 21.63 -14.15 -7.88
CA LEU A 78 22.79 -13.51 -8.52
C LEU A 78 24.13 -13.91 -7.87
N ASN A 79 24.24 -13.83 -6.55
CA ASN A 79 25.46 -14.19 -5.82
C ASN A 79 25.82 -15.68 -5.92
N SER A 80 24.86 -16.55 -6.26
CA SER A 80 25.13 -17.97 -6.49
C SER A 80 25.71 -18.25 -7.87
N ILE A 81 25.40 -17.40 -8.86
CA ILE A 81 25.89 -17.51 -10.24
C ILE A 81 27.32 -16.95 -10.33
N GLU A 82 27.64 -15.89 -9.60
CA GLU A 82 28.97 -15.27 -9.57
C GLU A 82 30.04 -16.11 -8.85
N LYS A 83 29.63 -17.16 -8.13
CA LYS A 83 30.53 -18.07 -7.38
C LYS A 83 30.84 -19.37 -8.14
N ILE A 84 30.35 -19.53 -9.36
CA ILE A 84 30.64 -20.65 -10.28
C ILE A 84 31.69 -20.18 -11.28
#